data_AF-A0A2M6UYC0-F1
#
_entry.id   AF-A0A2M6UYC0-F1
#
_cell.length_a   1.000
_cell.length_b   1.000
_cell.length_c   1.000
_cell.angle_alpha   90.00
_cell.angle_beta   90.00
_cell.angle_gamma   90.00
#
_symmetry.space_group_name_H-M   'P 1'
#
loop_
_entity.id
_entity.type
_entity.pdbx_description
1 polymer ?
#
loop_
_entity_poly.entity_id
_entity_poly.type
_entity_poly.pdbx_seq_one_letter_code
_entity_poly.pdbx_strand_id
1 'polypeptide(L)'
;YQVEKISFADGTVWGVGDIASRVTRNGTEGADYMVGFTNYASRINGLGGNDTLIGGNQDDVLDGGEGDDSLSGGYGNDTLMGGAGNDSLSGDSGNDTLVGGAGNDSLSGDYGDDTLTGGEGNDYLSGGFGSDTYVFNQGDGQDTINDYDYWTWQDTDTLQLGAGLLMGDMQISQEGEDLKLSWGTDTVTLQSYFNSSAYYQVEKISFADGTVWGVGDIASRVTRNGTEGADYMVGFTNYASRINGLGGNDTLIGGNQDDVLDGG
;
A
#
# COMPACT_ATOMS: atom_id res chain seq x y z
N TYR A 1 -33.42 -10.78 -20.10
CA TYR A 1 -33.84 -12.10 -19.57
C TYR A 1 -32.60 -12.74 -18.97
N GLN A 2 -32.58 -13.00 -17.66
CA GLN A 2 -31.48 -13.72 -17.03
C GLN A 2 -31.91 -15.16 -16.76
N VAL A 3 -30.97 -16.10 -16.87
CA VAL A 3 -31.20 -17.47 -16.40
C VAL A 3 -31.16 -17.43 -14.88
N GLU A 4 -32.30 -17.69 -14.24
CA GLU A 4 -32.42 -17.64 -12.78
C GLU A 4 -31.78 -18.86 -12.10
N LYS A 5 -31.68 -19.98 -12.83
CA LYS A 5 -30.99 -21.18 -12.38
C LYS A 5 -30.57 -22.11 -13.52
N ILE A 6 -29.47 -22.83 -13.30
CA ILE A 6 -29.07 -24.00 -14.08
C ILE A 6 -29.21 -25.22 -13.17
N SER A 7 -29.96 -26.24 -13.59
CA SER A 7 -30.12 -27.48 -12.84
C SER A 7 -29.42 -28.62 -13.58
N PHE A 8 -28.57 -29.35 -12.87
CA PHE A 8 -27.79 -30.46 -13.40
C PHE A 8 -28.45 -31.81 -13.04
N ALA A 9 -28.15 -32.85 -13.82
CA ALA A 9 -28.74 -34.18 -13.66
C ALA A 9 -28.33 -34.88 -12.35
N ASP A 10 -27.24 -34.43 -11.71
CA ASP A 10 -26.77 -34.91 -10.41
C ASP A 10 -27.51 -34.26 -9.21
N GLY A 11 -28.43 -33.33 -9.49
CA GLY A 11 -29.18 -32.59 -8.47
C GLY A 11 -28.55 -31.26 -8.06
N THR A 12 -27.36 -30.91 -8.57
CA THR A 12 -26.75 -29.60 -8.36
C THR A 12 -27.62 -28.51 -9.02
N VAL A 13 -27.82 -27.39 -8.33
CA VAL A 13 -28.51 -26.22 -8.87
C VAL A 13 -27.61 -25.02 -8.68
N TRP A 14 -27.33 -24.31 -9.77
CA TRP A 14 -26.66 -23.02 -9.72
C TRP A 14 -27.71 -21.93 -9.82
N GLY A 15 -27.77 -21.06 -8.81
CA GLY A 15 -28.54 -19.81 -8.88
C GLY A 15 -27.78 -18.70 -9.61
N VAL A 16 -28.37 -17.51 -9.67
CA VAL A 16 -27.73 -16.34 -10.31
C VAL A 16 -26.36 -16.03 -9.69
N GLY A 17 -26.23 -16.07 -8.37
CA GLY A 17 -24.95 -15.84 -7.69
C GLY A 17 -23.90 -16.91 -7.97
N ASP A 18 -24.32 -18.18 -8.12
CA ASP A 18 -23.41 -19.27 -8.48
C ASP A 18 -22.85 -19.12 -9.89
N ILE A 19 -23.67 -18.59 -10.81
CA ILE A 19 -23.28 -18.34 -12.19
C ILE A 19 -22.38 -17.11 -12.25
N ALA A 20 -22.76 -16.02 -11.58
CA ALA A 20 -22.01 -14.76 -11.56
C ALA A 20 -20.58 -14.96 -11.02
N SER A 21 -20.42 -15.66 -9.90
CA SER A 21 -19.11 -15.94 -9.28
C SER A 21 -18.23 -16.91 -10.08
N ARG A 22 -18.78 -17.67 -11.04
CA ARG A 22 -18.05 -18.68 -11.81
C ARG A 22 -17.75 -18.28 -13.25
N VAL A 23 -18.39 -17.23 -13.77
CA VAL A 23 -18.21 -16.78 -15.14
C VAL A 23 -17.30 -15.57 -15.14
N THR A 24 -16.09 -15.73 -15.69
CA THR A 24 -15.26 -14.59 -16.04
C THR A 24 -15.87 -13.87 -17.23
N ARG A 25 -16.07 -12.56 -17.09
CA ARG A 25 -16.46 -11.67 -18.18
C ARG A 25 -15.19 -11.06 -18.74
N ASN A 26 -14.91 -11.35 -19.99
CA ASN A 26 -13.75 -10.80 -20.69
C ASN A 26 -14.16 -9.56 -21.48
N GLY A 27 -13.30 -8.55 -21.47
CA GLY A 27 -13.30 -7.46 -22.43
C GLY A 27 -12.78 -7.91 -23.79
N THR A 28 -12.09 -7.00 -24.45
CA THR A 28 -11.52 -7.09 -25.78
C THR A 28 -10.05 -6.66 -25.72
N GLU A 29 -9.36 -6.68 -26.86
CA GLU A 29 -7.97 -6.21 -26.95
C GLU A 29 -7.88 -4.67 -27.08
N GLY A 30 -8.93 -3.94 -26.72
CA GLY A 30 -8.93 -2.49 -26.70
C GLY A 30 -9.79 -1.97 -25.57
N ALA A 31 -9.67 -0.67 -25.29
CA ALA A 31 -10.30 -0.01 -24.15
C ALA A 31 -11.80 -0.35 -23.95
N ASP A 32 -12.09 -0.96 -22.82
CA ASP A 32 -13.40 -1.42 -22.39
C ASP A 32 -13.86 -0.71 -21.11
N TYR A 33 -15.17 -0.68 -20.92
CA TYR A 33 -15.81 -0.22 -19.68
C TYR A 33 -16.71 -1.34 -19.17
N MET A 34 -16.34 -1.95 -18.05
CA MET A 34 -16.99 -3.12 -17.50
C MET A 34 -17.40 -2.88 -16.05
N VAL A 35 -18.64 -3.27 -15.70
CA VAL A 35 -19.18 -3.08 -14.34
C VAL A 35 -19.68 -4.40 -13.78
N GLY A 36 -19.30 -4.68 -12.54
CA GLY A 36 -19.66 -5.79 -11.65
C GLY A 36 -21.16 -6.00 -11.51
N PHE A 37 -21.53 -7.16 -11.00
CA PHE A 37 -22.88 -7.34 -10.51
C PHE A 37 -23.00 -6.74 -9.12
N THR A 38 -23.94 -5.82 -8.93
CA THR A 38 -24.11 -5.12 -7.64
C THR A 38 -24.25 -6.03 -6.42
N ASN A 39 -24.86 -7.21 -6.55
CA ASN A 39 -25.18 -8.08 -5.40
C ASN A 39 -24.48 -9.45 -5.45
N TYR A 40 -23.57 -9.66 -6.40
CA TYR A 40 -22.89 -10.94 -6.58
C TYR A 40 -21.43 -10.69 -6.94
N ALA A 41 -20.56 -11.53 -6.39
CA ALA A 41 -19.16 -11.59 -6.80
C ALA A 41 -19.04 -11.73 -8.32
N SER A 42 -18.11 -10.98 -8.87
CA SER A 42 -17.81 -10.79 -10.28
C SER A 42 -16.38 -11.22 -10.54
N ARG A 43 -16.15 -11.76 -11.73
CA ARG A 43 -14.82 -12.00 -12.25
C ARG A 43 -14.72 -11.27 -13.58
N ILE A 44 -13.87 -10.26 -13.67
CA ILE A 44 -13.71 -9.42 -14.86
C ILE A 44 -12.25 -9.48 -15.30
N ASN A 45 -12.03 -9.62 -16.60
CA ASN A 45 -10.70 -9.51 -17.20
C ASN A 45 -10.79 -8.52 -18.38
N GLY A 46 -10.03 -7.44 -18.33
CA GLY A 46 -9.97 -6.39 -19.35
C GLY A 46 -9.33 -6.89 -20.65
N LEU A 47 -8.23 -7.62 -20.51
CA LEU A 47 -7.34 -8.17 -21.52
C LEU A 47 -6.31 -7.17 -22.00
N GLY A 48 -6.64 -6.33 -22.97
CA GLY A 48 -5.68 -5.42 -23.57
C GLY A 48 -6.32 -4.06 -23.85
N GLY A 49 -5.50 -3.01 -23.86
CA GLY A 49 -5.99 -1.65 -23.95
C GLY A 49 -6.28 -1.07 -22.58
N ASN A 50 -6.55 0.24 -22.54
CA ASN A 50 -6.73 0.97 -21.30
C ASN A 50 -8.17 0.86 -20.83
N ASP A 51 -8.41 0.01 -19.85
CA ASP A 51 -9.72 -0.42 -19.42
C ASP A 51 -10.21 0.31 -18.17
N THR A 52 -11.53 0.32 -17.98
CA THR A 52 -12.16 0.74 -16.73
C THR A 52 -13.01 -0.40 -16.21
N LEU A 53 -12.57 -1.01 -15.11
CA LEU A 53 -13.22 -2.14 -14.48
C LEU A 53 -13.74 -1.72 -13.10
N ILE A 54 -15.03 -1.91 -12.88
CA ILE A 54 -15.68 -1.58 -11.61
C ILE A 54 -16.30 -2.86 -11.09
N GLY A 55 -16.09 -3.17 -9.81
CA GLY A 55 -16.77 -4.24 -9.10
C GLY A 55 -18.19 -3.86 -8.70
N GLY A 56 -18.58 -4.27 -7.49
CA GLY A 56 -19.93 -4.32 -6.98
C GLY A 56 -19.93 -4.19 -5.46
N ASN A 57 -20.81 -4.95 -4.79
CA ASN A 57 -20.90 -4.93 -3.33
C ASN A 57 -20.48 -6.25 -2.68
N GLN A 58 -19.76 -7.09 -3.41
CA GLN A 58 -19.32 -8.41 -2.96
C GLN A 58 -17.89 -8.61 -3.42
N ASP A 59 -17.19 -9.55 -2.79
CA ASP A 59 -15.83 -9.96 -3.12
C ASP A 59 -15.65 -10.25 -4.63
N ASP A 60 -15.11 -9.28 -5.35
CA ASP A 60 -14.89 -9.27 -6.78
C ASP A 60 -13.42 -9.56 -7.12
N VAL A 61 -13.20 -10.08 -8.33
CA VAL A 61 -11.86 -10.28 -8.89
C VAL A 61 -11.77 -9.54 -10.21
N LEU A 62 -10.92 -8.51 -10.24
CA LEU A 62 -10.70 -7.64 -11.40
C LEU A 62 -9.25 -7.80 -11.87
N ASP A 63 -9.07 -7.92 -13.18
CA ASP A 63 -7.79 -8.12 -13.85
C ASP A 63 -7.75 -7.19 -15.05
N GLY A 64 -6.94 -6.13 -15.01
CA GLY A 64 -6.81 -5.14 -16.08
C GLY A 64 -6.20 -5.76 -17.32
N GLY A 65 -4.97 -6.26 -17.19
CA GLY A 65 -4.26 -6.98 -18.23
C GLY A 65 -3.14 -6.12 -18.79
N GLU A 66 -3.15 -5.83 -20.08
CA GLU A 66 -2.15 -4.98 -20.72
C GLU A 66 -2.75 -3.60 -21.04
N GLY A 67 -2.13 -2.51 -20.61
CA GLY A 67 -2.66 -1.16 -20.81
C GLY A 67 -2.55 -0.35 -19.54
N ASP A 68 -2.82 0.95 -19.63
CA ASP A 68 -2.97 1.77 -18.42
C ASP A 68 -4.43 1.70 -17.96
N ASP A 69 -4.71 0.91 -16.93
CA ASP A 69 -6.05 0.52 -16.50
C ASP A 69 -6.54 1.28 -15.26
N SER A 70 -7.86 1.33 -15.09
CA SER A 70 -8.51 1.88 -13.91
C SER A 70 -9.47 0.87 -13.29
N LEU A 71 -9.14 0.40 -12.08
CA LEU A 71 -9.87 -0.63 -11.36
C LEU A 71 -10.44 -0.07 -10.05
N SER A 72 -11.70 -0.38 -9.74
CA SER A 72 -12.36 -0.06 -8.46
C SER A 72 -13.12 -1.28 -7.96
N GLY A 73 -12.82 -1.73 -6.73
CA GLY A 73 -13.43 -2.91 -6.09
C GLY A 73 -14.88 -2.66 -5.69
N GLY A 74 -15.12 -1.58 -4.95
CA GLY A 74 -16.44 -1.19 -4.47
C GLY A 74 -16.65 -1.56 -3.02
N TYR A 75 -17.60 -2.44 -2.70
CA TYR A 75 -17.68 -3.03 -1.37
C TYR A 75 -17.37 -4.51 -1.44
N GLY A 76 -16.79 -5.03 -0.37
CA GLY A 76 -16.43 -6.45 -0.29
C GLY A 76 -14.93 -6.58 -0.15
N ASN A 77 -14.44 -7.80 -0.02
CA ASN A 77 -13.02 -8.06 0.01
C ASN A 77 -12.56 -8.42 -1.39
N ASP A 78 -12.05 -7.43 -2.11
CA ASP A 78 -11.80 -7.50 -3.53
C ASP A 78 -10.35 -7.89 -3.84
N THR A 79 -10.14 -8.44 -5.03
CA THR A 79 -8.80 -8.70 -5.58
C THR A 79 -8.65 -7.97 -6.90
N LEU A 80 -7.76 -6.98 -6.93
CA LEU A 80 -7.50 -6.15 -8.09
C LEU A 80 -6.08 -6.40 -8.59
N MET A 81 -5.94 -6.69 -9.87
CA MET A 81 -4.66 -6.86 -10.56
C MET A 81 -4.62 -5.88 -11.73
N GLY A 82 -3.68 -4.93 -11.73
CA GLY A 82 -3.48 -3.97 -12.82
C GLY A 82 -2.93 -4.68 -14.05
N GLY A 83 -1.74 -5.27 -13.92
CA GLY A 83 -1.10 -6.06 -14.96
C GLY A 83 0.13 -5.33 -15.49
N ALA A 84 0.15 -5.00 -16.78
CA ALA A 84 1.25 -4.29 -17.41
C ALA A 84 0.80 -2.93 -17.92
N GLY A 85 1.47 -1.86 -17.51
CA GLY A 85 1.08 -0.49 -17.79
C GLY A 85 1.05 0.32 -16.51
N ASN A 86 0.67 1.60 -16.58
CA ASN A 86 0.61 2.45 -15.39
C ASN A 86 -0.84 2.48 -14.89
N ASP A 87 -1.13 1.66 -13.89
CA ASP A 87 -2.48 1.36 -13.48
C ASP A 87 -2.93 2.20 -12.28
N SER A 88 -4.24 2.38 -12.14
CA SER A 88 -4.88 3.03 -11.01
C SER A 88 -5.88 2.09 -10.36
N LEU A 89 -5.60 1.64 -9.14
CA LEU A 89 -6.41 0.68 -8.39
C LEU A 89 -6.98 1.33 -7.12
N SER A 90 -8.28 1.16 -6.87
CA SER A 90 -8.96 1.51 -5.61
C SER A 90 -9.65 0.26 -5.04
N GLY A 91 -9.33 -0.11 -3.80
CA GLY A 91 -10.05 -1.16 -3.05
C GLY A 91 -11.46 -0.69 -2.65
N ASP A 92 -11.59 0.59 -2.32
CA ASP A 92 -12.80 1.24 -1.81
C ASP A 92 -13.20 0.79 -0.38
N SER A 93 -13.83 -0.36 -0.18
CA SER A 93 -14.35 -0.74 1.14
C SER A 93 -14.36 -2.23 1.38
N GLY A 94 -13.55 -2.65 2.34
CA GLY A 94 -13.37 -4.04 2.73
C GLY A 94 -11.89 -4.33 2.87
N ASN A 95 -11.55 -5.59 3.07
CA ASN A 95 -10.14 -5.97 3.20
C ASN A 95 -9.66 -6.46 1.83
N ASP A 96 -9.00 -5.58 1.10
CA ASP A 96 -8.71 -5.75 -0.32
C ASP A 96 -7.27 -6.22 -0.57
N THR A 97 -7.06 -6.84 -1.73
CA THR A 97 -5.74 -7.21 -2.23
C THR A 97 -5.50 -6.53 -3.57
N LEU A 98 -4.56 -5.59 -3.60
CA LEU A 98 -4.21 -4.81 -4.77
C LEU A 98 -2.79 -5.18 -5.24
N VAL A 99 -2.67 -5.50 -6.53
CA VAL A 99 -1.40 -5.79 -7.19
C VAL A 99 -1.29 -4.91 -8.43
N GLY A 100 -0.36 -3.97 -8.46
CA GLY A 100 -0.12 -3.09 -9.61
C GLY A 100 0.40 -3.88 -10.79
N GLY A 101 1.56 -4.52 -10.63
CA GLY A 101 2.16 -5.38 -11.64
C GLY A 101 3.43 -4.76 -12.20
N ALA A 102 3.46 -4.42 -13.47
CA ALA A 102 4.62 -3.79 -14.10
C ALA A 102 4.26 -2.42 -14.64
N GLY A 103 4.95 -1.37 -14.19
CA GLY A 103 4.66 -0.01 -14.64
C GLY A 103 5.03 1.03 -13.60
N ASN A 104 4.24 2.10 -13.49
CA ASN A 104 4.30 2.98 -12.32
C ASN A 104 2.86 3.17 -11.88
N ASP A 105 2.48 2.43 -10.86
CA ASP A 105 1.10 2.23 -10.49
C ASP A 105 0.70 3.14 -9.32
N SER A 106 -0.60 3.40 -9.22
CA SER A 106 -1.19 4.13 -8.10
C SER A 106 -2.25 3.25 -7.44
N LEU A 107 -1.98 2.79 -6.22
CA LEU A 107 -2.85 1.90 -5.45
C LEU A 107 -3.40 2.61 -4.21
N SER A 108 -4.71 2.54 -4.01
CA SER A 108 -5.42 3.02 -2.81
C SER A 108 -6.24 1.87 -2.20
N GLY A 109 -5.97 1.47 -0.96
CA GLY A 109 -6.81 0.49 -0.24
C GLY A 109 -8.13 1.09 0.23
N ASP A 110 -8.09 2.34 0.68
CA ASP A 110 -9.19 3.16 1.18
C ASP A 110 -9.69 2.74 2.59
N TYR A 111 -10.61 1.79 2.71
CA TYR A 111 -11.19 1.39 4.01
C TYR A 111 -11.08 -0.12 4.23
N GLY A 112 -10.31 -0.53 5.24
CA GLY A 112 -10.24 -1.90 5.71
C GLY A 112 -8.79 -2.30 5.95
N ASP A 113 -8.56 -3.58 6.23
CA ASP A 113 -7.19 -4.08 6.38
C ASP A 113 -6.70 -4.56 5.00
N ASP A 114 -5.97 -3.71 4.28
CA ASP A 114 -5.62 -3.93 2.88
C ASP A 114 -4.22 -4.52 2.69
N THR A 115 -4.01 -5.19 1.56
CA THR A 115 -2.68 -5.64 1.13
C THR A 115 -2.35 -5.06 -0.24
N LEU A 116 -1.32 -4.23 -0.29
CA LEU A 116 -0.89 -3.51 -1.49
C LEU A 116 0.49 -4.00 -1.93
N THR A 117 0.62 -4.40 -3.19
CA THR A 117 1.90 -4.72 -3.85
C THR A 117 2.01 -3.89 -5.12
N GLY A 118 2.97 -2.96 -5.18
CA GLY A 118 3.24 -2.17 -6.39
C GLY A 118 3.69 -3.06 -7.54
N GLY A 119 4.83 -3.73 -7.36
CA GLY A 119 5.39 -4.64 -8.34
C GLY A 119 6.62 -4.01 -9.00
N GLU A 120 6.89 -4.31 -10.27
CA GLU A 120 8.02 -3.71 -10.99
C GLU A 120 7.69 -2.27 -11.36
N GLY A 121 8.36 -1.28 -10.76
CA GLY A 121 7.98 0.09 -11.06
C GLY A 121 8.57 1.18 -10.20
N ASN A 122 7.93 2.34 -10.25
CA ASN A 122 8.05 3.31 -9.17
C ASN A 122 6.63 3.65 -8.74
N ASP A 123 6.14 2.94 -7.75
CA ASP A 123 4.71 2.93 -7.44
C ASP A 123 4.38 3.89 -6.31
N TYR A 124 3.12 4.32 -6.29
CA TYR A 124 2.56 5.10 -5.20
C TYR A 124 1.45 4.31 -4.51
N LEU A 125 1.66 4.02 -3.23
CA LEU A 125 0.77 3.16 -2.44
C LEU A 125 0.18 3.96 -1.27
N SER A 126 -1.13 3.87 -1.09
CA SER A 126 -1.85 4.47 0.03
C SER A 126 -2.78 3.42 0.63
N GLY A 127 -2.51 2.95 1.84
CA GLY A 127 -3.34 1.96 2.52
C GLY A 127 -4.71 2.54 2.85
N GLY A 128 -4.73 3.62 3.63
CA GLY A 128 -5.96 4.33 3.97
C GLY A 128 -6.30 4.14 5.43
N PHE A 129 -7.51 3.70 5.74
CA PHE A 129 -7.95 3.41 7.09
C PHE A 129 -7.90 1.92 7.37
N GLY A 130 -7.29 1.51 8.48
CA GLY A 130 -7.23 0.11 8.90
C GLY A 130 -5.81 -0.34 9.13
N SER A 131 -5.58 -1.65 9.29
CA SER A 131 -4.23 -2.20 9.45
C SER A 131 -3.72 -2.75 8.13
N ASP A 132 -2.96 -1.93 7.41
CA ASP A 132 -2.55 -2.21 6.05
C ASP A 132 -1.19 -2.92 5.97
N THR A 133 -1.00 -3.66 4.89
CA THR A 133 0.25 -4.35 4.56
C THR A 133 0.75 -3.92 3.19
N TYR A 134 1.86 -3.21 3.17
CA TYR A 134 2.60 -2.87 1.96
C TYR A 134 3.67 -3.93 1.71
N VAL A 135 3.59 -4.65 0.59
CA VAL A 135 4.56 -5.68 0.23
C VAL A 135 5.57 -5.11 -0.76
N PHE A 136 6.85 -5.25 -0.44
CA PHE A 136 7.96 -4.81 -1.29
C PHE A 136 8.99 -5.92 -1.46
N ASN A 137 9.34 -6.24 -2.70
CA ASN A 137 10.26 -7.30 -3.08
C ASN A 137 11.49 -6.73 -3.80
N GLN A 138 12.51 -7.59 -3.94
CA GLN A 138 13.68 -7.23 -4.72
C GLN A 138 13.33 -7.09 -6.20
N GLY A 139 13.73 -5.97 -6.80
CA GLY A 139 13.42 -5.63 -8.18
C GLY A 139 12.16 -4.77 -8.37
N ASP A 140 11.44 -4.47 -7.29
CA ASP A 140 10.21 -3.66 -7.36
C ASP A 140 10.50 -2.19 -7.70
N GLY A 141 11.75 -1.74 -7.59
CA GLY A 141 12.15 -0.39 -7.99
C GLY A 141 11.99 0.64 -6.86
N GLN A 142 11.39 1.80 -7.12
CA GLN A 142 11.39 2.90 -6.14
C GLN A 142 9.99 3.34 -5.75
N ASP A 143 9.49 2.79 -4.65
CA ASP A 143 8.11 2.99 -4.24
C ASP A 143 7.99 4.08 -3.19
N THR A 144 6.83 4.74 -3.21
CA THR A 144 6.42 5.72 -2.21
C THR A 144 5.15 5.22 -1.52
N ILE A 145 5.19 5.16 -0.20
CA ILE A 145 4.05 4.78 0.65
C ILE A 145 3.58 6.02 1.40
N ASN A 146 2.29 6.31 1.31
CA ASN A 146 1.61 7.32 2.11
C ASN A 146 0.58 6.64 3.02
N ASP A 147 0.91 6.58 4.30
CA ASP A 147 0.16 5.85 5.31
C ASP A 147 -0.71 6.79 6.15
N TYR A 148 -1.44 7.70 5.49
CA TYR A 148 -2.21 8.72 6.18
C TYR A 148 -3.49 8.16 6.84
N ASP A 149 -3.41 7.80 8.12
CA ASP A 149 -4.56 7.42 8.94
C ASP A 149 -4.73 8.32 10.18
N TYR A 150 -5.77 9.16 10.14
CA TYR A 150 -6.12 10.09 11.23
C TYR A 150 -6.92 9.42 12.37
N TRP A 151 -7.45 8.20 12.19
CA TRP A 151 -8.46 7.62 13.06
C TRP A 151 -8.02 6.37 13.83
N THR A 152 -6.86 6.38 14.47
CA THR A 152 -6.33 5.14 15.06
C THR A 152 -6.62 4.98 16.56
N TRP A 153 -7.38 3.93 16.89
CA TRP A 153 -7.28 3.28 18.20
C TRP A 153 -7.11 1.77 17.99
N GLN A 154 -5.88 1.37 17.60
CA GLN A 154 -5.29 0.01 17.52
C GLN A 154 -4.87 -0.46 16.13
N ASP A 155 -4.99 0.38 15.11
CA ASP A 155 -4.51 0.03 13.77
C ASP A 155 -2.98 -0.10 13.77
N THR A 156 -2.46 -0.95 12.90
CA THR A 156 -1.02 -1.25 12.84
C THR A 156 -0.60 -1.64 11.44
N ASP A 157 0.09 -0.71 10.81
CA ASP A 157 0.52 -0.82 9.43
C ASP A 157 1.88 -1.50 9.34
N THR A 158 2.07 -2.26 8.26
CA THR A 158 3.25 -3.11 8.08
C THR A 158 3.83 -2.95 6.69
N LEU A 159 5.10 -2.54 6.62
CA LEU A 159 5.95 -2.77 5.45
C LEU A 159 6.52 -4.19 5.53
N GLN A 160 6.08 -5.07 4.64
CA GLN A 160 6.55 -6.44 4.52
C GLN A 160 7.60 -6.56 3.41
N LEU A 161 8.84 -6.84 3.81
CA LEU A 161 9.98 -6.99 2.91
C LEU A 161 10.17 -8.45 2.50
N GLY A 162 10.20 -8.68 1.19
CA GLY A 162 10.45 -9.97 0.56
C GLY A 162 11.87 -10.51 0.76
N ALA A 163 12.08 -11.75 0.29
CA ALA A 163 13.40 -12.38 0.35
C ALA A 163 14.44 -11.60 -0.47
N GLY A 164 15.67 -11.50 0.03
CA GLY A 164 16.76 -10.76 -0.63
C GLY A 164 16.95 -9.32 -0.14
N LEU A 165 15.92 -8.72 0.47
CA LEU A 165 16.00 -7.39 1.09
C LEU A 165 16.52 -7.49 2.53
N LEU A 166 17.81 -7.74 2.66
CA LEU A 166 18.46 -7.99 3.95
C LEU A 166 18.71 -6.69 4.72
N MET A 167 18.51 -6.74 6.04
CA MET A 167 18.83 -5.63 6.94
C MET A 167 20.30 -5.17 6.84
N GLY A 168 21.22 -6.11 6.65
CA GLY A 168 22.66 -5.81 6.60
C GLY A 168 23.09 -5.00 5.37
N ASP A 169 22.29 -5.03 4.31
CA ASP A 169 22.55 -4.32 3.06
C ASP A 169 21.75 -3.00 2.98
N MET A 170 20.74 -2.86 3.84
CA MET A 170 19.85 -1.70 3.87
C MET A 170 20.57 -0.43 4.31
N GLN A 171 20.44 0.62 3.49
CA GLN A 171 20.71 1.99 3.90
C GLN A 171 19.40 2.63 4.37
N ILE A 172 19.45 3.25 5.55
CA ILE A 172 18.31 3.94 6.15
C ILE A 172 18.66 5.42 6.33
N SER A 173 17.79 6.31 5.86
CA SER A 173 17.99 7.74 5.96
C SER A 173 16.69 8.50 6.13
N GLN A 174 16.78 9.69 6.69
CA GLN A 174 15.72 10.69 6.65
C GLN A 174 15.99 11.64 5.48
N GLU A 175 14.99 11.89 4.65
CA GLU A 175 15.01 12.89 3.58
C GLU A 175 13.79 13.82 3.79
N GLY A 176 14.01 15.05 4.30
CA GLY A 176 12.89 15.90 4.68
C GLY A 176 12.07 15.30 5.83
N GLU A 177 10.76 15.11 5.67
CA GLU A 177 9.92 14.39 6.66
C GLU A 177 9.80 12.89 6.37
N ASP A 178 10.46 12.39 5.33
CA ASP A 178 10.29 11.02 4.85
C ASP A 178 11.34 10.08 5.45
N LEU A 179 10.93 8.83 5.71
CA LEU A 179 11.85 7.73 5.99
C LEU A 179 12.15 6.98 4.70
N LYS A 180 13.42 6.82 4.38
CA LYS A 180 13.86 6.11 3.17
C LYS A 180 14.69 4.89 3.53
N LEU A 181 14.32 3.76 2.93
CA LEU A 181 15.03 2.48 2.98
C LEU A 181 15.54 2.15 1.58
N SER A 182 16.82 1.81 1.42
CA SER A 182 17.40 1.52 0.10
C SER A 182 18.30 0.30 0.11
N TRP A 183 18.20 -0.49 -0.95
CA TRP A 183 19.03 -1.67 -1.24
C TRP A 183 19.73 -1.55 -2.61
N GLY A 184 20.12 -0.32 -2.98
CA GLY A 184 20.77 -0.03 -4.26
C GLY A 184 19.80 0.63 -5.23
N THR A 185 19.30 -0.11 -6.22
CA THR A 185 18.26 0.40 -7.14
C THR A 185 16.87 0.35 -6.53
N ASP A 186 16.66 -0.55 -5.57
CA ASP A 186 15.38 -0.74 -4.91
C ASP A 186 15.28 0.18 -3.69
N THR A 187 14.18 0.91 -3.57
CA THR A 187 13.95 1.92 -2.52
C THR A 187 12.49 1.93 -2.10
N VAL A 188 12.25 2.08 -0.79
CA VAL A 188 10.94 2.42 -0.24
C VAL A 188 11.04 3.75 0.47
N THR A 189 10.16 4.69 0.13
CA THR A 189 10.01 5.98 0.79
C THR A 189 8.69 6.00 1.56
N LEU A 190 8.75 6.00 2.89
CA LEU A 190 7.58 6.23 3.74
C LEU A 190 7.41 7.75 3.90
N GLN A 191 6.42 8.28 3.20
CA GLN A 191 6.16 9.71 3.12
C GLN A 191 5.70 10.27 4.47
N SER A 192 6.26 11.41 4.87
CA SER A 192 5.88 12.13 6.10
C SER A 192 6.01 11.29 7.39
N TYR A 193 6.80 10.21 7.39
CA TYR A 193 7.01 9.34 8.55
C TYR A 193 7.39 10.09 9.84
N PHE A 194 8.19 11.15 9.70
CA PHE A 194 8.67 11.97 10.82
C PHE A 194 7.73 13.13 11.17
N ASN A 195 6.53 13.18 10.60
CA ASN A 195 5.52 14.17 10.92
C ASN A 195 5.10 14.07 12.39
N SER A 196 4.82 15.23 13.00
CA SER A 196 4.52 15.31 14.43
C SER A 196 3.23 14.62 14.88
N SER A 197 2.32 14.30 13.96
CA SER A 197 1.00 13.74 14.29
C SER A 197 0.96 12.22 14.39
N ALA A 198 2.05 11.52 14.08
CA ALA A 198 2.15 10.06 13.97
C ALA A 198 1.21 9.39 12.93
N TYR A 199 0.22 10.10 12.39
CA TYR A 199 -0.74 9.62 11.38
C TYR A 199 -0.17 9.18 10.03
N TYR A 200 1.15 9.15 9.86
CA TYR A 200 1.80 8.77 8.59
C TYR A 200 2.81 7.63 8.81
N GLN A 201 2.78 7.01 9.98
CA GLN A 201 3.80 6.07 10.40
C GLN A 201 3.37 4.65 10.13
N VAL A 202 4.02 3.99 9.19
CA VAL A 202 4.01 2.54 9.17
C VAL A 202 4.66 2.01 10.45
N GLU A 203 3.89 1.37 11.33
CA GLU A 203 4.40 1.00 12.66
C GLU A 203 5.41 -0.14 12.64
N LYS A 204 5.34 -1.02 11.63
CA LYS A 204 6.17 -2.23 11.53
C LYS A 204 6.90 -2.34 10.21
N ILE A 205 8.16 -2.80 10.29
CA ILE A 205 8.89 -3.33 9.16
C ILE A 205 9.20 -4.80 9.44
N SER A 206 8.64 -5.69 8.62
CA SER A 206 8.79 -7.14 8.73
C SER A 206 9.74 -7.65 7.65
N PHE A 207 10.76 -8.41 8.05
CA PHE A 207 11.73 -9.02 7.14
C PHE A 207 11.42 -10.50 6.91
N ALA A 208 11.82 -11.02 5.75
CA ALA A 208 11.62 -12.42 5.37
C ALA A 208 12.26 -13.45 6.34
N ASP A 209 13.23 -13.05 7.18
CA ASP A 209 13.83 -13.92 8.20
C ASP A 209 13.04 -13.98 9.52
N GLY A 210 11.91 -13.25 9.60
CA GLY A 210 11.04 -13.15 10.78
C GLY A 210 11.44 -12.02 11.75
N THR A 211 12.48 -11.25 11.45
CA THR A 211 12.79 -10.04 12.21
C THR A 211 11.71 -8.99 11.98
N VAL A 212 11.26 -8.33 13.06
CA VAL A 212 10.30 -7.23 13.00
C VAL A 212 10.87 -6.03 13.73
N TRP A 213 10.86 -4.88 13.07
CA TRP A 213 11.15 -3.58 13.68
C TRP A 213 9.86 -2.86 13.98
N GLY A 214 9.77 -2.27 15.17
CA GLY A 214 8.75 -1.27 15.48
C GLY A 214 9.27 0.16 15.32
N VAL A 215 8.40 1.15 15.53
CA VAL A 215 8.75 2.59 15.53
C VAL A 215 9.99 2.89 16.40
N GLY A 216 10.12 2.27 17.57
CA GLY A 216 11.29 2.45 18.44
C GLY A 216 12.60 1.94 17.85
N ASP A 217 12.57 0.84 17.09
CA ASP A 217 13.73 0.32 16.38
C ASP A 217 14.18 1.27 15.28
N ILE A 218 13.22 1.82 14.53
CA ILE A 218 13.45 2.79 13.46
C ILE A 218 14.04 4.08 14.05
N ALA A 219 13.40 4.64 15.08
CA ALA A 219 13.84 5.87 15.76
C ALA A 219 15.28 5.78 16.27
N SER A 220 15.69 4.62 16.80
CA SER A 220 17.06 4.41 17.31
C SER A 220 18.14 4.35 16.22
N ARG A 221 17.75 4.07 14.97
CA ARG A 221 18.66 3.85 13.82
C ARG A 221 18.77 5.04 12.90
N VAL A 222 17.87 6.02 13.02
CA VAL A 222 17.88 7.24 12.21
C VAL A 222 18.37 8.42 13.02
N THR A 223 19.35 9.14 12.50
CA THR A 223 19.69 10.49 12.99
C THR A 223 18.95 11.50 12.13
N ARG A 224 18.03 12.26 12.75
CA ARG A 224 17.24 13.27 12.07
C ARG A 224 18.01 14.57 12.03
N ASN A 225 18.31 15.06 10.84
CA ASN A 225 19.02 16.31 10.62
C ASN A 225 18.02 17.40 10.19
N GLY A 226 18.17 18.58 10.79
CA GLY A 226 17.58 19.83 10.32
C GLY A 226 18.30 20.35 9.08
N THR A 227 18.20 21.65 8.87
CA THR A 227 18.79 22.38 7.76
C THR A 227 19.86 23.34 8.28
N GLU A 228 20.50 24.11 7.41
CA GLU A 228 21.36 25.24 7.84
C GLU A 228 20.54 26.50 8.22
N GLY A 229 19.22 26.35 8.35
CA GLY A 229 18.24 27.39 8.69
C GLY A 229 17.76 27.27 10.13
N ALA A 230 16.72 28.00 10.51
CA ALA A 230 16.09 27.81 11.81
C ALA A 230 15.05 26.70 11.72
N ASP A 231 15.22 25.63 12.49
CA ASP A 231 14.38 24.46 12.45
C ASP A 231 13.50 24.28 13.70
N TYR A 232 12.35 23.64 13.50
CA TYR A 232 11.47 23.19 14.59
C TYR A 232 11.29 21.68 14.46
N MET A 233 11.89 20.93 15.38
CA MET A 233 11.89 19.46 15.33
C MET A 233 11.43 18.87 16.65
N VAL A 234 10.53 17.88 16.56
CA VAL A 234 9.97 17.17 17.71
C VAL A 234 10.32 15.69 17.59
N GLY A 235 10.93 15.13 18.63
CA GLY A 235 11.26 13.73 18.77
C GLY A 235 10.02 12.85 18.84
N PHE A 236 10.22 11.55 18.65
CA PHE A 236 9.15 10.58 18.76
C PHE A 236 8.62 10.52 20.20
N THR A 237 7.31 10.57 20.36
CA THR A 237 6.70 10.30 21.67
C THR A 237 6.91 8.83 22.02
N ASN A 238 7.33 8.53 23.24
CA ASN A 238 7.63 7.19 23.77
C ASN A 238 8.88 6.50 23.22
N TYR A 239 9.67 7.14 22.35
CA TYR A 239 10.89 6.55 21.78
C TYR A 239 12.08 7.51 21.85
N ALA A 240 13.27 6.94 22.08
CA ALA A 240 14.50 7.72 22.07
C ALA A 240 14.79 8.25 20.66
N SER A 241 15.05 9.56 20.55
CA SER A 241 15.31 10.25 19.30
C SER A 241 16.76 10.74 19.23
N ARG A 242 17.31 10.79 18.01
CA ARG A 242 18.59 11.45 17.70
C ARG A 242 18.32 12.59 16.73
N ILE A 243 18.46 13.83 17.19
CA ILE A 243 18.13 15.03 16.39
C ILE A 243 19.34 15.96 16.36
N ASN A 244 19.72 16.39 15.16
CA ASN A 244 20.75 17.40 14.94
C ASN A 244 20.11 18.61 14.25
N GLY A 245 20.18 19.79 14.86
CA GLY A 245 19.71 21.06 14.29
C GLY A 245 20.56 21.52 13.10
N LEU A 246 21.86 21.18 13.08
CA LEU A 246 22.86 21.76 12.18
C LEU A 246 23.01 23.28 12.43
N GLY A 247 23.30 24.09 11.43
CA GLY A 247 23.45 25.54 11.63
C GLY A 247 22.08 26.22 11.73
N GLY A 248 21.90 27.16 12.65
CA GLY A 248 20.57 27.75 12.80
C GLY A 248 20.29 28.36 14.16
N ASN A 249 19.06 28.83 14.34
CA ASN A 249 18.50 29.08 15.67
C ASN A 249 17.37 28.08 15.88
N ASP A 250 17.72 26.88 16.32
CA ASP A 250 16.82 25.74 16.28
C ASP A 250 16.02 25.57 17.56
N THR A 251 14.83 25.00 17.41
CA THR A 251 13.99 24.52 18.51
C THR A 251 13.88 23.01 18.39
N LEU A 252 14.67 22.31 19.20
CA LEU A 252 14.69 20.84 19.27
C LEU A 252 13.96 20.39 20.54
N ILE A 253 12.95 19.56 20.38
CA ILE A 253 12.13 19.02 21.46
C ILE A 253 12.30 17.51 21.44
N GLY A 254 12.76 16.92 22.55
CA GLY A 254 12.81 15.47 22.72
C GLY A 254 11.44 14.85 23.02
N GLY A 255 11.38 13.53 23.03
CA GLY A 255 10.27 12.77 23.57
C GLY A 255 10.36 12.64 25.10
N ASN A 256 9.73 11.59 25.62
CA ASN A 256 9.75 11.19 27.03
C ASN A 256 10.71 10.01 27.30
N GLN A 257 11.68 9.80 26.42
CA GLN A 257 12.74 8.80 26.56
C GLN A 257 14.12 9.48 26.54
N ASP A 258 15.20 8.69 26.56
CA ASP A 258 16.57 9.21 26.51
C ASP A 258 16.93 9.72 25.11
N ASP A 259 16.64 11.00 24.85
CA ASP A 259 16.94 11.66 23.59
C ASP A 259 18.37 12.22 23.53
N VAL A 260 18.93 12.25 22.31
CA VAL A 260 20.18 12.95 21.99
C VAL A 260 19.84 14.11 21.06
N LEU A 261 19.99 15.34 21.54
CA LEU A 261 19.75 16.57 20.79
C LEU A 261 21.07 17.33 20.63
N ASP A 262 21.46 17.61 19.40
CA ASP A 262 22.60 18.46 19.04
C ASP A 262 22.07 19.72 18.34
N GLY A 263 22.35 20.90 18.89
CA GLY A 263 21.83 22.17 18.37
C GLY A 263 22.71 22.84 17.31
N GLY A 264 23.85 22.24 16.93
CA GLY A 264 24.83 22.85 16.02
C GLY A 264 26.01 23.54 16.70
#